data_AF-A0A2K3MU77-F1
#
_entry.id   AF-A0A2K3MU77-F1
#
_cell.length_a   1.000
_cell.length_b   1.000
_cell.length_c   1.000
_cell.angle_alpha   90.00
_cell.angle_beta   90.00
_cell.angle_gamma   90.00
#
_symmetry.space_group_name_H-M   'P 1'
#
loop_
_entity.id
_entity.type
_entity.pdbx_description
1 polymer ?
#
loop_
_entity_poly.entity_id
_entity_poly.type
_entity_poly.pdbx_seq_one_letter_code
_entity_poly.pdbx_strand_id
1 'polypeptide(L)'
;MDPLTSGDYPKSMRSLVGARLPKFTTKQAKLLIGSFDFIGLNYYSSTYASDAPFLSNARPNYLTDSLVTPSFERNGKDIGIKIASNWLYVYPRGICDLLLYTKEKYNNPLVYITENGINEYDDPTLSVEESLMDIFRIDYHFRHLFYLRSAIE
;
A
#
# COMPACT_ATOMS: atom_id res chain seq x y z
N MET A 1 1.03 7.99 7.99
CA MET A 1 1.43 7.57 9.35
C MET A 1 2.10 8.70 10.13
N ASP A 2 2.93 9.55 9.51
CA ASP A 2 3.67 10.63 10.20
C ASP A 2 2.85 11.55 11.12
N PRO A 3 1.59 11.97 10.80
CA PRO A 3 0.80 12.77 11.73
C PRO A 3 0.51 12.05 13.05
N LEU A 4 0.28 10.73 13.00
CA LEU A 4 -0.01 9.91 14.17
C LEU A 4 1.23 9.65 15.03
N THR A 5 2.45 9.78 14.47
CA THR A 5 3.69 9.48 15.20
C THR A 5 4.49 10.71 15.58
N SER A 6 4.40 11.78 14.79
CA SER A 6 5.18 13.02 14.94
C SER A 6 4.34 14.29 15.04
N GLY A 7 3.03 14.20 14.82
CA GLY A 7 2.12 15.35 14.90
C GLY A 7 2.20 16.28 13.69
N ASP A 8 2.90 15.88 12.62
CA ASP A 8 3.08 16.66 11.41
C ASP A 8 3.04 15.76 10.16
N TYR A 9 2.80 16.34 8.99
CA TYR A 9 2.81 15.63 7.72
C TYR A 9 4.24 15.25 7.29
N PRO A 10 4.43 14.23 6.43
CA PRO A 10 5.74 13.89 5.87
C PRO A 10 6.43 15.11 5.23
N LYS A 11 7.76 15.22 5.37
CA LYS A 11 8.55 16.34 4.82
C LYS A 11 8.31 16.54 3.32
N SER A 12 8.23 15.46 2.54
CA SER A 12 7.96 15.49 1.10
C SER A 12 6.61 16.15 0.80
N MET A 13 5.54 15.75 1.50
CA MET A 13 4.21 16.37 1.34
C MET A 13 4.24 17.86 1.65
N ARG A 14 4.88 18.27 2.76
CA ARG A 14 4.96 19.70 3.11
C ARG A 14 5.70 20.51 2.05
N SER A 15 6.74 19.95 1.44
CA SER A 15 7.51 20.62 0.39
C SER A 15 6.77 20.68 -0.94
N LEU A 16 6.12 19.58 -1.36
CA LEU A 16 5.52 19.46 -2.70
C LEU A 16 4.10 20.04 -2.76
N VAL A 17 3.29 19.84 -1.71
CA VAL A 17 1.91 20.34 -1.66
C VAL A 17 1.88 21.81 -1.23
N GLY A 18 2.82 22.21 -0.37
CA GLY A 18 3.00 23.59 0.06
C GLY A 18 1.77 24.18 0.75
N ALA A 19 1.35 25.38 0.33
CA ALA A 19 0.27 26.13 0.98
C ALA A 19 -1.12 25.46 0.91
N ARG A 20 -1.32 24.48 0.02
CA ARG A 20 -2.57 23.70 -0.05
C ARG A 20 -2.69 22.70 1.09
N LEU A 21 -1.58 22.36 1.76
CA LEU A 21 -1.59 21.43 2.88
C LEU A 21 -1.93 22.19 4.18
N PRO A 22 -3.05 21.88 4.86
CA PRO A 22 -3.37 22.49 6.13
C PRO A 22 -2.28 22.22 7.16
N LYS A 23 -2.12 23.14 8.12
CA LYS A 23 -1.16 22.98 9.22
C LYS A 23 -1.90 22.64 10.51
N PHE A 24 -1.41 21.64 11.23
CA PHE A 24 -1.88 21.41 12.59
C PHE A 24 -1.38 22.52 13.50
N THR A 25 -2.27 23.02 14.36
CA THR A 25 -1.84 23.78 15.54
C THR A 25 -1.08 22.88 16.49
N THR A 26 -0.29 23.46 17.40
CA THR A 26 0.40 22.69 18.45
C THR A 26 -0.57 21.85 19.29
N LYS A 27 -1.78 22.35 19.54
CA LYS A 27 -2.82 21.60 20.28
C LYS A 27 -3.30 20.37 19.49
N GLN A 28 -3.56 20.53 18.19
CA GLN A 28 -3.99 19.41 17.33
C GLN A 28 -2.89 18.38 17.16
N ALA A 29 -1.63 18.81 16.94
CA ALA A 29 -0.49 17.90 16.83
C ALA A 29 -0.36 17.02 18.08
N LYS A 30 -0.49 17.61 19.28
CA LYS A 30 -0.49 16.86 20.55
C LYS A 30 -1.63 15.84 20.68
N LEU A 31 -2.79 16.11 20.08
CA LEU A 31 -3.92 15.18 20.09
C LEU A 31 -3.74 14.01 19.12
N LEU A 32 -2.94 14.19 18.07
CA LEU A 32 -2.69 13.17 17.04
C LEU A 32 -1.54 12.23 17.39
N ILE A 33 -0.49 12.74 18.04
CA ILE A 33 0.67 11.91 18.40
C ILE A 33 0.23 10.78 19.34
N GLY A 34 0.44 9.55 18.90
CA GLY A 34 0.08 8.35 19.65
C GLY A 34 -1.42 8.13 19.78
N SER A 35 -2.25 8.74 18.93
CA SER A 35 -3.72 8.60 18.98
C SER A 35 -4.20 7.27 18.39
N PHE A 36 -3.50 6.17 18.66
CA PHE A 36 -3.82 4.83 18.20
C PHE A 36 -3.27 3.79 19.19
N ASP A 37 -4.04 2.72 19.42
CA ASP A 37 -3.58 1.57 20.22
C ASP A 37 -2.91 0.49 19.33
N PHE A 38 -3.34 0.42 18.06
CA PHE A 38 -2.78 -0.43 17.02
C PHE A 38 -3.00 0.20 15.65
N ILE A 39 -2.31 -0.31 14.63
CA ILE A 39 -2.46 0.08 13.23
C ILE A 39 -3.03 -1.09 12.43
N GLY A 40 -4.17 -0.87 11.78
CA GLY A 40 -4.67 -1.77 10.75
C GLY A 40 -3.99 -1.47 9.42
N LEU A 41 -3.40 -2.50 8.80
CA LEU A 41 -2.84 -2.40 7.44
C LEU A 41 -3.63 -3.29 6.49
N ASN A 42 -4.03 -2.69 5.36
CA ASN A 42 -4.63 -3.40 4.24
C ASN A 42 -3.55 -3.55 3.16
N TYR A 43 -3.19 -4.80 2.82
CA TYR A 43 -2.20 -5.07 1.77
C TYR A 43 -2.77 -5.98 0.69
N TYR A 44 -2.62 -5.54 -0.56
CA TYR A 44 -3.15 -6.24 -1.73
C TYR A 44 -2.12 -6.37 -2.86
N SER A 45 -1.29 -5.35 -3.07
CA SER A 45 -0.39 -5.30 -4.21
C SER A 45 0.77 -4.34 -3.96
N SER A 46 1.73 -4.35 -4.89
CA SER A 46 2.87 -3.43 -4.93
C SER A 46 3.02 -2.88 -6.35
N THR A 47 3.67 -1.72 -6.46
CA THR A 47 4.03 -1.08 -7.73
C THR A 47 5.51 -0.69 -7.71
N TYR A 48 6.11 -0.59 -8.89
CA TYR A 48 7.32 0.19 -9.07
C TYR A 48 6.96 1.69 -9.08
N ALA A 49 7.92 2.52 -8.70
CA ALA A 49 7.82 3.97 -8.74
C ALA A 49 9.04 4.54 -9.45
N SER A 50 8.81 5.49 -10.37
CA SER A 50 9.86 6.27 -11.02
C SER A 50 9.62 7.77 -10.83
N ASP A 51 10.72 8.52 -10.79
CA ASP A 51 10.68 9.99 -10.75
C ASP A 51 9.99 10.54 -12.01
N ALA A 52 9.12 11.54 -11.81
CA ALA A 52 8.28 12.12 -12.86
C ALA A 52 8.30 13.66 -12.76
N PRO A 53 9.45 14.30 -12.98
CA PRO A 53 9.61 15.75 -12.80
C PRO A 53 8.78 16.55 -13.81
N PHE A 54 8.40 15.96 -14.94
CA PHE A 54 7.51 16.58 -15.92
C PHE A 54 6.11 16.92 -15.34
N LEU A 55 5.69 16.25 -14.26
CA LEU A 55 4.43 16.55 -13.56
C LEU A 55 4.50 17.85 -12.75
N SER A 56 5.67 18.46 -12.57
CA SER A 56 5.82 19.74 -11.85
C SER A 56 5.03 20.89 -12.48
N ASN A 57 4.78 20.81 -13.80
CA ASN A 57 3.96 21.79 -14.54
C ASN A 57 2.48 21.38 -14.65
N ALA A 58 2.10 20.21 -14.15
CA ALA A 58 0.72 19.75 -14.18
C ALA A 58 -0.15 20.59 -13.24
N ARG A 59 -1.47 20.61 -13.49
CA ARG A 59 -2.42 21.24 -12.56
C ARG A 59 -2.30 20.56 -11.18
N PRO A 60 -1.98 21.30 -10.10
CA PRO A 60 -1.77 20.70 -8.80
C PRO A 60 -2.97 19.89 -8.32
N ASN A 61 -2.74 18.62 -8.00
CA ASN A 61 -3.73 17.71 -7.46
C ASN A 61 -3.01 16.55 -6.74
N TYR A 62 -3.75 15.83 -5.88
CA TYR A 62 -3.21 14.75 -5.06
C TYR A 62 -2.40 13.71 -5.84
N LEU A 63 -2.81 13.37 -7.07
CA LEU A 63 -2.16 12.33 -7.89
C LEU A 63 -0.86 12.83 -8.54
N THR A 64 -0.72 14.12 -8.81
CA THR A 64 0.48 14.69 -9.45
C THR A 64 1.49 15.26 -8.44
N ASP A 65 1.02 15.60 -7.23
CA ASP A 65 1.84 16.27 -6.21
C ASP A 65 3.06 15.46 -5.78
N SER A 66 3.02 14.12 -5.87
CA SER A 66 4.15 13.25 -5.52
C SER A 66 5.31 13.31 -6.53
N LEU A 67 5.06 13.82 -7.74
CA LEU A 67 6.02 13.79 -8.87
C LEU A 67 6.54 12.38 -9.15
N VAL A 68 5.67 11.37 -9.05
CA VAL A 68 6.01 9.96 -9.27
C VAL A 68 5.08 9.34 -10.31
N THR A 69 5.63 8.50 -11.19
CA THR A 69 4.86 7.60 -12.05
C THR A 69 4.88 6.19 -11.48
N PRO A 70 3.73 5.61 -11.06
CA PRO A 70 3.66 4.21 -10.70
C PRO A 70 3.65 3.32 -11.96
N SER A 71 4.24 2.13 -11.87
CA SER A 71 4.19 1.11 -12.93
C SER A 71 4.07 -0.28 -12.31
N PHE A 72 3.32 -1.16 -12.97
CA PHE A 72 3.33 -2.59 -12.65
C PHE A 72 4.39 -3.36 -13.43
N GLU A 73 5.01 -2.74 -14.43
CA GLU A 73 6.00 -3.36 -15.29
C GLU A 73 7.36 -2.67 -15.16
N ARG A 74 8.44 -3.46 -15.22
CA ARG A 74 9.80 -2.97 -15.40
C ARG A 74 10.53 -3.84 -16.41
N ASN A 75 11.04 -3.21 -17.48
CA ASN A 75 11.77 -3.88 -18.56
C ASN A 75 10.96 -5.00 -19.25
N GLY A 76 9.67 -4.77 -19.56
CA GLY A 76 8.83 -5.79 -20.21
C GLY A 76 8.37 -6.91 -19.27
N LYS A 77 8.59 -6.79 -17.96
CA LYS A 77 8.21 -7.79 -16.97
C LYS A 77 7.33 -7.19 -15.88
N ASP A 78 6.15 -7.76 -15.73
CA ASP A 78 5.23 -7.43 -14.63
C ASP A 78 5.84 -7.77 -13.26
N ILE A 79 5.52 -6.94 -12.27
CA ILE A 79 5.91 -7.12 -10.87
C ILE A 79 5.34 -8.41 -10.27
N GLY A 80 4.19 -8.84 -10.76
CA GLY A 80 3.45 -9.98 -10.25
C GLY A 80 2.37 -10.44 -11.22
N ILE A 81 1.56 -11.41 -10.80
CA ILE A 81 0.47 -11.94 -11.64
C ILE A 81 -0.68 -10.93 -11.66
N LYS A 82 -1.11 -10.51 -12.85
CA LYS A 82 -2.28 -9.66 -13.03
C LYS A 82 -3.56 -10.45 -12.80
N ILE A 83 -4.50 -9.88 -12.06
CA ILE A 83 -5.80 -10.51 -11.78
C ILE A 83 -6.95 -9.62 -12.27
N ALA A 84 -8.20 -9.98 -11.99
CA ALA A 84 -9.38 -9.31 -12.54
C ALA A 84 -9.45 -7.79 -12.28
N SER A 85 -9.02 -7.35 -11.09
CA SER A 85 -8.85 -5.92 -10.80
C SER A 85 -7.58 -5.35 -11.46
N ASN A 86 -7.74 -4.35 -12.33
CA ASN A 86 -6.60 -3.71 -13.02
C ASN A 86 -5.54 -3.07 -12.11
N TRP A 87 -5.87 -2.79 -10.84
CA TRP A 87 -4.97 -2.20 -9.86
C TRP A 87 -4.25 -3.24 -8.98
N LEU A 88 -4.58 -4.53 -9.10
CA LEU A 88 -4.06 -5.58 -8.24
C LEU A 88 -3.17 -6.53 -9.05
N TYR A 89 -1.89 -6.54 -8.69
CA TYR A 89 -0.89 -7.50 -9.14
C TYR A 89 -0.40 -8.30 -7.93
N VAL A 90 -0.44 -9.62 -8.03
CA VAL A 90 -0.09 -10.52 -6.93
C VAL A 90 1.42 -10.48 -6.70
N TYR A 91 1.83 -9.80 -5.62
CA TYR A 91 3.22 -9.69 -5.21
C TYR A 91 3.35 -9.99 -3.70
N PRO A 92 3.47 -11.28 -3.32
CA PRO A 92 3.41 -11.69 -1.91
C PRO A 92 4.50 -11.11 -1.03
N ARG A 93 5.71 -10.92 -1.57
CA ARG A 93 6.84 -10.37 -0.82
C ARG A 93 6.59 -8.96 -0.29
N GLY A 94 5.78 -8.16 -0.99
CA GLY A 94 5.56 -6.76 -0.60
C GLY A 94 4.86 -6.58 0.73
N ILE A 95 4.10 -7.59 1.23
CA ILE A 95 3.54 -7.51 2.60
C ILE A 95 4.65 -7.53 3.66
N CYS A 96 5.69 -8.34 3.44
CA CYS A 96 6.86 -8.39 4.32
C CYS A 96 7.62 -7.07 4.26
N ASP A 97 7.89 -6.57 3.05
CA ASP A 97 8.61 -5.31 2.85
C ASP A 97 7.86 -4.13 3.50
N LEU A 98 6.52 -4.08 3.40
CA LEU A 98 5.68 -3.06 4.03
C LEU A 98 5.73 -3.13 5.57
N LEU A 99 5.69 -4.34 6.14
CA LEU A 99 5.75 -4.53 7.59
C LEU A 99 7.12 -4.15 8.15
N LEU A 100 8.21 -4.57 7.50
CA LEU A 100 9.57 -4.20 7.88
C LEU A 100 9.77 -2.69 7.77
N TYR A 101 9.29 -2.07 6.68
CA TYR A 101 9.31 -0.61 6.55
C TYR A 101 8.54 0.07 7.68
N THR A 102 7.33 -0.39 8.00
CA THR A 102 6.50 0.19 9.06
C THR A 102 7.19 0.06 10.42
N LYS A 103 7.79 -1.11 10.68
CA LYS A 103 8.57 -1.39 11.89
C LYS A 103 9.74 -0.42 12.05
N GLU A 104 10.58 -0.29 11.03
CA GLU A 104 11.75 0.58 11.06
C GLU A 104 11.37 2.06 11.10
N LYS A 105 10.40 2.48 10.29
CA LYS A 105 10.05 3.89 10.10
C LYS A 105 9.25 4.47 11.26
N TYR A 106 8.38 3.67 11.87
CA TYR A 106 7.37 4.13 12.83
C TYR A 106 7.53 3.52 14.23
N ASN A 107 8.75 3.06 14.56
CA ASN A 107 9.09 2.53 15.88
C ASN A 107 8.26 1.30 16.28
N ASN A 108 8.08 0.38 15.34
CA ASN A 108 7.46 -0.94 15.56
C ASN A 108 6.13 -0.91 16.32
N PRO A 109 5.09 -0.21 15.81
CA PRO A 109 3.79 -0.21 16.47
C PRO A 109 3.14 -1.59 16.43
N LEU A 110 2.15 -1.84 17.30
CA LEU A 110 1.29 -3.02 17.18
C LEU A 110 0.50 -2.93 15.86
N VAL A 111 0.65 -3.93 15.00
CA VAL A 111 0.02 -3.97 13.67
C VAL A 111 -0.86 -5.21 13.54
N TYR A 112 -2.04 -5.01 12.95
CA TYR A 112 -2.88 -6.09 12.44
C TYR A 112 -3.02 -5.95 10.92
N ILE A 113 -2.92 -7.07 10.21
CA ILE A 113 -3.36 -7.12 8.82
C ILE A 113 -4.88 -7.18 8.84
N THR A 114 -5.53 -6.06 8.52
CA THR A 114 -6.99 -5.94 8.58
C THR A 114 -7.64 -6.39 7.27
N GLU A 115 -6.92 -6.30 6.15
CA GLU A 115 -7.34 -6.87 4.88
C GLU A 115 -6.16 -7.42 4.07
N ASN A 116 -6.35 -8.61 3.50
CA ASN A 116 -5.49 -9.20 2.49
C ASN A 116 -6.30 -10.22 1.69
N GLY A 117 -6.39 -10.04 0.37
CA GLY A 117 -7.18 -10.94 -0.47
C GLY A 117 -7.05 -10.64 -1.96
N ILE A 118 -7.81 -11.38 -2.74
CA ILE A 118 -7.77 -11.36 -4.21
C ILE A 118 -9.17 -11.60 -4.77
N ASN A 119 -9.46 -10.95 -5.90
CA ASN A 119 -10.64 -11.27 -6.71
C ASN A 119 -10.26 -12.03 -7.98
N GLU A 120 -11.22 -12.81 -8.46
CA GLU A 120 -11.10 -13.61 -9.68
C GLU A 120 -11.89 -12.97 -10.82
N TYR A 121 -11.64 -13.42 -12.04
CA TYR A 121 -12.45 -13.01 -13.19
C TYR A 121 -13.82 -13.67 -13.07
N ASP A 122 -14.87 -12.92 -13.39
CA ASP A 122 -16.22 -13.46 -13.46
C ASP A 122 -16.37 -14.25 -14.76
N ASP A 123 -16.62 -15.55 -14.64
CA ASP A 123 -16.89 -16.44 -15.76
C ASP A 123 -18.24 -17.15 -15.52
N PRO A 124 -19.34 -16.66 -16.14
CA PRO A 124 -20.67 -17.20 -15.93
C PRO A 124 -20.87 -18.57 -16.59
N THR A 125 -19.87 -19.10 -17.30
CA THR A 125 -19.94 -20.42 -17.95
C THR A 125 -19.52 -21.56 -17.04
N LEU A 126 -18.84 -21.26 -15.92
CA LEU A 126 -18.37 -22.25 -14.96
C LEU A 126 -19.54 -22.84 -14.15
N SER A 127 -19.46 -24.14 -13.86
CA SER A 127 -20.32 -24.76 -12.86
C SER A 127 -19.98 -24.24 -11.44
N VAL A 128 -20.82 -24.56 -10.46
CA VAL A 128 -20.51 -24.25 -9.05
C VAL A 128 -19.25 -24.99 -8.61
N GLU A 129 -19.11 -26.25 -8.99
CA GLU A 129 -17.94 -27.08 -8.68
C GLU A 129 -16.66 -26.48 -9.28
N GLU A 130 -16.71 -25.98 -10.52
CA GLU A 130 -15.59 -25.32 -11.18
C GLU A 130 -15.26 -23.97 -10.53
N SER A 131 -16.28 -23.19 -10.18
CA SER A 131 -16.14 -21.90 -9.50
C SER A 131 -15.53 -22.02 -8.09
N LEU A 132 -15.75 -23.16 -7.43
CA LEU A 132 -15.17 -23.45 -6.11
C LEU A 132 -13.71 -23.92 -6.18
N MET A 133 -13.16 -24.21 -7.37
CA MET A 133 -11.74 -24.57 -7.53
C MET A 133 -10.83 -23.34 -7.57
N ASP A 134 -10.74 -22.62 -6.45
CA ASP A 134 -10.07 -21.33 -6.32
C ASP A 134 -8.55 -21.42 -6.05
N ILE A 135 -7.85 -22.19 -6.88
CA ILE A 135 -6.41 -22.49 -6.69
C ILE A 135 -5.54 -21.23 -6.62
N PHE A 136 -5.92 -20.15 -7.31
CA PHE A 136 -5.18 -18.88 -7.27
C PHE A 136 -5.37 -18.15 -5.93
N ARG A 137 -6.58 -18.18 -5.36
CA ARG A 137 -6.85 -17.61 -4.03
C ARG A 137 -6.14 -18.40 -2.94
N ILE A 138 -6.12 -19.73 -3.06
CA ILE A 138 -5.38 -20.61 -2.14
C ILE A 138 -3.88 -20.28 -2.17
N ASP A 139 -3.26 -20.24 -3.36
CA ASP A 139 -1.83 -19.89 -3.51
C ASP A 139 -1.54 -18.46 -3.04
N TYR A 140 -2.43 -17.51 -3.33
CA TYR A 140 -2.32 -16.12 -2.84
C TYR A 140 -2.20 -16.08 -1.32
N HIS A 141 -3.14 -16.70 -0.59
CA HIS A 141 -3.11 -16.69 0.88
C HIS A 141 -1.90 -17.46 1.41
N PHE A 142 -1.58 -18.62 0.85
CA PHE A 142 -0.41 -19.39 1.26
C PHE A 142 0.87 -18.55 1.20
N ARG A 143 1.13 -17.87 0.07
CA ARG A 143 2.35 -17.06 -0.11
C ARG A 143 2.33 -15.79 0.72
N HIS A 144 1.21 -15.09 0.82
CA HIS A 144 1.14 -13.87 1.64
C HIS A 144 1.29 -14.17 3.13
N LEU A 145 0.68 -15.25 3.62
CA LEU A 145 0.85 -15.70 5.02
C LEU A 145 2.28 -16.18 5.28
N PHE A 146 2.93 -16.82 4.32
CA PHE A 146 4.35 -17.17 4.41
C PHE A 146 5.21 -15.92 4.61
N TYR A 147 5.06 -14.89 3.77
CA TYR A 147 5.82 -13.65 3.90
C TYR A 147 5.44 -12.81 5.12
N LEU A 148 4.17 -12.85 5.54
CA LEU A 148 3.73 -12.25 6.79
C LEU A 148 4.47 -12.89 7.97
N ARG A 149 4.56 -14.22 8.02
CA ARG A 149 5.33 -14.92 9.05
C ARG A 149 6.81 -14.54 9.02
N SER A 150 7.41 -14.45 7.82
CA SER A 150 8.81 -14.01 7.69
C SER A 150 9.08 -12.59 8.19
N ALA A 151 8.07 -11.72 8.28
CA ALA A 151 8.23 -10.37 8.86
C ALA A 151 8.13 -10.36 10.41
N ILE A 152 7.58 -11.43 10.99
CA ILE A 152 7.42 -11.60 12.44
C ILE A 152 8.67 -12.22 13.07
N GLU A 153 9.27 -13.20 12.38
CA GLU A 153 10.52 -13.88 12.78
C GLU A 153 11.75 -12.96 12.66
#